data_AF-A0A512T050-F1
#
_entry.id   AF-A0A512T050-F1
#
_cell.length_a   1.000
_cell.length_b   1.000
_cell.length_c   1.000
_cell.angle_alpha   90.00
_cell.angle_beta   90.00
_cell.angle_gamma   90.00
#
_symmetry.space_group_name_H-M   'P 1'
#
loop_
_entity.id
_entity.type
_entity.pdbx_description
1 polymer ?
#
loop_
_entity_poly.entity_id
_entity_poly.type
_entity_poly.pdbx_seq_one_letter_code
_entity_poly.pdbx_strand_id
1 'polypeptide(L)'
;MLLGTTSRNAAVAVDRHYAPIVEAEYPSARVDEFEMGMFVSYDDCGDAWVKAPDGSLAGLIWETGEPAYFRASIAPDEARWGTYAVQLPLPLTSNDEAAAYLSALLPDLRVRWHEWARRQSG
;
A
#
# COMPACT_ATOMS: atom_id res chain seq x y z
N MET A 1 28.27 -45.69 41.05
CA MET A 1 29.23 -44.83 40.32
C MET A 1 28.46 -44.20 39.16
N LEU A 2 28.14 -42.91 39.27
CA LEU A 2 27.49 -42.12 38.22
C LEU A 2 28.23 -40.78 38.16
N LEU A 3 28.83 -40.49 37.00
CA LEU A 3 29.39 -39.19 36.64
C LEU A 3 28.38 -38.49 35.71
N GLY A 4 28.31 -37.17 35.79
CA GLY A 4 27.58 -36.33 34.83
C GLY A 4 26.79 -35.22 35.54
N THR A 5 27.41 -34.09 35.88
CA THR A 5 27.52 -32.84 35.08
C THR A 5 26.42 -31.84 35.39
N THR A 6 26.81 -30.65 35.83
CA THR A 6 26.03 -29.43 35.56
C THR A 6 26.97 -28.24 35.42
N SER A 7 27.24 -27.85 34.18
CA SER A 7 27.75 -26.51 33.86
C SER A 7 26.63 -25.50 34.07
N ARG A 8 26.90 -24.43 34.84
CA ARG A 8 26.00 -23.28 34.95
C ARG A 8 26.27 -22.35 33.77
N ASN A 9 25.32 -22.23 32.86
CA ASN A 9 25.23 -21.09 31.95
C ASN A 9 24.23 -20.10 32.55
N ALA A 10 24.70 -18.91 32.89
CA ALA A 10 23.85 -17.78 33.26
C ALA A 10 23.15 -17.27 31.99
N ALA A 11 21.82 -17.33 31.97
CA ALA A 11 21.02 -16.65 30.96
C ALA A 11 20.91 -15.17 31.35
N VAL A 12 21.41 -14.27 30.49
CA VAL A 12 21.12 -12.85 30.57
C VAL A 12 19.68 -12.66 30.10
N ALA A 13 18.79 -12.30 31.02
CA ALA A 13 17.43 -11.89 30.70
C ALA A 13 17.49 -10.53 30.01
N VAL A 14 17.29 -10.52 28.68
CA VAL A 14 16.97 -9.30 27.94
C VAL A 14 15.49 -9.02 28.17
N ASP A 15 15.23 -8.07 29.06
CA ASP A 15 13.92 -7.46 29.25
C ASP A 15 13.58 -6.65 27.99
N ARG A 16 12.95 -7.32 27.02
CA ARG A 16 12.31 -6.64 25.89
C ARG A 16 10.92 -6.24 26.34
N HIS A 17 10.79 -5.02 26.84
CA HIS A 17 9.51 -4.32 26.89
C HIS A 17 9.01 -4.17 25.44
N TYR A 18 8.27 -5.17 24.97
CA TYR A 18 7.52 -5.09 23.72
C TYR A 18 6.32 -4.18 24.01
N ALA A 19 6.42 -2.92 23.60
CA ALA A 19 5.24 -2.08 23.50
C ALA A 19 4.20 -2.82 22.62
N PRO A 20 2.91 -2.80 22.95
CA PRO A 20 1.91 -3.41 22.09
C PRO A 20 2.06 -2.82 20.69
N ILE A 21 2.18 -3.68 19.68
CA ILE A 21 2.02 -3.26 18.29
C ILE A 21 0.58 -2.76 18.20
N VAL A 22 0.40 -1.45 18.24
CA VAL A 22 -0.84 -0.85 17.77
C VAL A 22 -0.80 -1.13 16.27
N GLU A 23 -1.62 -2.06 15.78
CA GLU A 23 -1.87 -2.16 14.34
C GLU A 23 -2.42 -0.79 13.92
N ALA A 24 -1.54 0.07 13.42
CA ALA A 24 -1.95 1.36 12.90
C ALA A 24 -2.89 1.07 11.73
N GLU A 25 -4.15 1.44 11.88
CA GLU A 25 -5.12 1.34 10.80
C GLU A 25 -4.68 2.34 9.72
N TYR A 26 -4.16 1.81 8.61
CA TYR A 26 -3.75 2.66 7.51
C TYR A 26 -4.97 3.31 6.83
N PRO A 27 -4.79 4.51 6.25
CA PRO A 27 -5.85 5.16 5.49
C PRO A 27 -6.42 4.25 4.40
N SER A 28 -7.74 4.30 4.25
CA SER A 28 -8.46 3.60 3.19
C SER A 28 -9.69 4.39 2.77
N ALA A 29 -10.13 4.17 1.53
CA ALA A 29 -11.31 4.84 0.99
C ALA A 29 -11.94 4.04 -0.14
N ARG A 30 -13.22 4.33 -0.40
CA ARG A 30 -13.96 3.86 -1.56
C ARG A 30 -14.61 5.06 -2.27
N VAL A 31 -14.33 5.22 -3.56
CA VAL A 31 -14.86 6.30 -4.41
C VAL A 31 -15.26 5.70 -5.75
N ASP A 32 -16.51 5.92 -6.17
CA ASP A 32 -17.06 5.42 -7.44
C ASP A 32 -16.72 3.94 -7.78
N GLU A 33 -16.95 3.05 -6.80
CA GLU A 33 -16.68 1.60 -6.89
C GLU A 33 -15.20 1.20 -6.95
N PHE A 34 -14.27 2.15 -6.97
CA PHE A 34 -12.86 1.89 -6.71
C PHE A 34 -12.59 1.94 -5.22
N GLU A 35 -11.72 1.05 -4.74
CA GLU A 35 -11.25 1.01 -3.36
C GLU A 35 -9.75 1.24 -3.34
N MET A 36 -9.25 1.98 -2.34
CA MET A 36 -7.82 2.04 -2.05
C MET A 36 -7.54 1.68 -0.59
N GLY A 37 -6.35 1.18 -0.36
CA GLY A 37 -5.75 1.06 0.96
C GLY A 37 -4.24 1.04 0.87
N MET A 38 -3.57 1.16 2.02
CA MET A 38 -2.11 1.22 2.07
C MET A 38 -1.49 -0.13 2.46
N PHE A 39 -0.34 -0.44 1.89
CA PHE A 39 0.59 -1.42 2.45
C PHE A 39 1.45 -0.78 3.54
N VAL A 40 1.86 0.47 3.30
CA VAL A 40 2.64 1.30 4.22
C VAL A 40 2.32 2.77 3.96
N SER A 41 2.28 3.57 5.02
CA SER A 41 2.00 5.00 4.95
C SER A 41 2.93 5.76 5.89
N TYR A 42 3.60 6.77 5.36
CA TYR A 42 4.29 7.82 6.11
C TYR A 42 3.53 9.15 5.92
N ASP A 43 4.05 10.25 6.46
CA ASP A 43 3.39 11.55 6.40
C ASP A 43 3.25 12.09 4.96
N ASP A 44 4.21 11.79 4.08
CA ASP A 44 4.32 12.36 2.74
C ASP A 44 4.54 11.33 1.63
N CYS A 45 4.61 10.04 1.95
CA CYS A 45 4.82 8.98 0.97
C CYS A 45 4.41 7.59 1.45
N GLY A 46 4.30 6.64 0.52
CA GLY A 46 4.08 5.24 0.85
C GLY A 46 3.69 4.37 -0.34
N ASP A 47 3.25 3.15 -0.05
CA ASP A 47 2.79 2.19 -1.04
C ASP A 47 1.32 1.83 -0.79
N ALA A 48 0.54 1.79 -1.86
CA ALA A 48 -0.89 1.52 -1.84
C ALA A 48 -1.28 0.45 -2.85
N TRP A 49 -2.48 -0.09 -2.65
CA TRP A 49 -3.21 -0.82 -3.67
C TRP A 49 -4.47 -0.05 -4.06
N VAL A 50 -4.89 -0.23 -5.31
CA VAL A 50 -6.20 0.20 -5.81
C VAL A 50 -6.91 -1.00 -6.41
N LYS A 51 -8.15 -1.22 -5.98
CA LYS A 51 -9.05 -2.24 -6.51
C LYS A 51 -10.08 -1.60 -7.41
N ALA A 52 -10.18 -2.09 -8.63
CA ALA A 52 -11.19 -1.68 -9.60
C ALA A 52 -12.53 -2.41 -9.34
N PRO A 53 -13.64 -1.99 -9.99
CA PRO A 53 -14.96 -2.58 -9.76
C PRO A 53 -15.06 -4.08 -10.08
N ASP A 54 -14.22 -4.60 -10.97
CA ASP A 54 -14.13 -6.03 -11.29
C ASP A 54 -13.29 -6.84 -10.29
N GLY A 55 -12.75 -6.19 -9.25
CA GLY A 55 -11.89 -6.79 -8.24
C GLY A 55 -10.41 -6.84 -8.62
N SER A 56 -10.02 -6.45 -9.84
CA SER A 56 -8.62 -6.42 -10.27
C SER A 56 -7.83 -5.32 -9.56
N LEU A 57 -6.53 -5.54 -9.37
CA LEU A 57 -5.67 -4.68 -8.55
C LEU A 57 -4.60 -3.94 -9.38
N ALA A 58 -4.30 -2.72 -8.96
CA ALA A 58 -3.06 -2.03 -9.26
C ALA A 58 -2.30 -1.67 -7.99
N GLY A 59 -1.00 -1.46 -8.12
CA GLY A 59 -0.18 -0.82 -7.09
C GLY A 59 -0.07 0.69 -7.31
N LEU A 60 0.10 1.43 -6.23
CA LEU A 60 0.51 2.83 -6.22
C LEU A 60 1.77 2.99 -5.38
N ILE A 61 2.72 3.78 -5.86
CA ILE A 61 3.78 4.39 -5.08
C ILE A 61 3.37 5.86 -5.00
N TRP A 62 2.92 6.31 -3.84
CA TRP A 62 2.34 7.64 -3.67
C TRP A 62 3.29 8.57 -2.93
N GLU A 63 3.26 9.85 -3.29
CA GLU A 63 3.95 10.92 -2.59
C GLU A 63 3.13 12.22 -2.62
N THR A 64 3.21 13.02 -1.56
CA THR A 64 2.59 14.35 -1.48
C THR A 64 3.59 15.40 -1.97
N GLY A 65 3.20 16.21 -2.96
CA GLY A 65 4.06 17.28 -3.44
C GLY A 65 3.68 17.87 -4.79
N GLU A 66 4.58 18.70 -5.33
CA GLU A 66 4.46 19.32 -6.64
C GLU A 66 5.77 19.15 -7.44
N PRO A 67 5.71 19.08 -8.79
CA PRO A 67 4.50 19.10 -9.61
C PRO A 67 3.75 17.76 -9.58
N ALA A 68 2.42 17.80 -9.70
CA ALA A 68 1.62 16.58 -9.79
C ALA A 68 2.04 15.72 -11.00
N TYR A 69 2.05 14.40 -10.83
CA TYR A 69 2.33 13.48 -11.94
C TYR A 69 1.66 12.12 -11.76
N PHE A 70 1.52 11.41 -12.88
CA PHE A 70 1.06 10.02 -12.93
C PHE A 70 1.92 9.26 -13.95
N ARG A 71 2.67 8.23 -13.50
CA ARG A 71 3.60 7.49 -14.36
C ARG A 71 3.52 5.99 -14.10
N ALA A 72 3.59 5.18 -15.15
CA ALA A 72 3.75 3.74 -14.99
C ALA A 72 5.15 3.44 -14.43
N SER A 73 5.21 2.74 -13.31
CA SER A 73 6.44 2.24 -12.68
C SER A 73 6.68 0.77 -13.06
N ILE A 74 5.63 -0.05 -12.98
CA ILE A 74 5.62 -1.45 -13.46
C ILE A 74 4.49 -1.61 -14.46
N ALA A 75 4.80 -2.20 -15.61
CA ALA A 75 3.82 -2.44 -16.66
C ALA A 75 2.72 -3.43 -16.19
N PRO A 76 1.50 -3.33 -16.76
CA PRO A 76 0.44 -4.30 -16.50
C PRO A 76 0.83 -5.72 -16.90
N ASP A 77 0.34 -6.72 -16.16
CA ASP A 77 0.51 -8.16 -16.42
C ASP A 77 -0.85 -8.89 -16.39
N GLU A 78 -0.88 -10.22 -16.36
CA GLU A 78 -2.14 -11.00 -16.32
C GLU A 78 -2.90 -10.84 -14.99
N ALA A 79 -2.21 -10.53 -13.89
CA ALA A 79 -2.79 -10.47 -12.55
C ALA A 79 -3.17 -9.06 -12.11
N ARG A 80 -2.47 -8.04 -12.61
CA ARG A 80 -2.64 -6.64 -12.18
C ARG A 80 -2.59 -5.69 -13.35
N TRP A 81 -3.39 -4.62 -13.26
CA TRP A 81 -3.44 -3.60 -14.30
C TRP A 81 -2.29 -2.59 -14.25
N GLY A 82 -1.29 -2.79 -13.38
CA GLY A 82 -0.02 -2.07 -13.36
C GLY A 82 0.38 -1.60 -11.95
N THR A 83 1.56 -0.99 -11.84
CA THR A 83 1.95 -0.18 -10.67
C THR A 83 2.31 1.22 -11.13
N TYR A 84 1.79 2.24 -10.45
CA TYR A 84 1.96 3.64 -10.84
C TYR A 84 2.66 4.44 -9.76
N ALA A 85 3.66 5.23 -10.15
CA ALA A 85 4.18 6.30 -9.31
C ALA A 85 3.29 7.54 -9.50
N VAL A 86 2.81 8.10 -8.40
CA VAL A 86 1.86 9.21 -8.40
C VAL A 86 2.28 10.27 -7.37
N GLN A 87 2.23 11.53 -7.78
CA GLN A 87 2.38 12.66 -6.87
C GLN A 87 1.19 13.61 -7.03
N LEU A 88 0.61 14.02 -5.90
CA LEU A 88 -0.42 15.06 -5.84
C LEU A 88 -0.11 16.04 -4.70
N PRO A 89 -0.52 17.31 -4.78
CA PRO A 89 -0.43 18.26 -3.67
C PRO A 89 -1.55 18.02 -2.64
N LEU A 90 -1.77 16.76 -2.27
CA LEU A 90 -2.78 16.32 -1.33
C LEU A 90 -2.13 15.42 -0.26
N PRO A 91 -2.50 15.56 1.02
CA PRO A 91 -2.09 14.63 2.06
C PRO A 91 -2.78 13.26 1.87
N LEU A 92 -2.27 12.23 2.55
CA LEU A 92 -2.83 10.88 2.54
C LEU A 92 -2.67 10.18 3.91
N THR A 93 -3.06 10.87 4.98
CA THR A 93 -2.88 10.41 6.37
C THR A 93 -4.18 10.00 7.07
N SER A 94 -5.32 10.21 6.41
CA SER A 94 -6.65 9.83 6.93
C SER A 94 -7.56 9.27 5.83
N ASN A 95 -8.68 8.65 6.21
CA ASN A 95 -9.65 8.09 5.26
C ASN A 95 -10.30 9.16 4.36
N ASP A 96 -10.57 10.36 4.89
CA ASP A 96 -11.12 11.47 4.11
C ASP A 96 -10.11 11.98 3.08
N GLU A 97 -8.84 12.06 3.48
CA GLU A 97 -7.74 12.39 2.57
C GLU A 97 -7.53 11.30 1.52
N ALA A 98 -7.64 10.03 1.90
CA ALA A 98 -7.62 8.90 0.96
C ALA A 98 -8.76 8.98 -0.06
N ALA A 99 -9.96 9.39 0.35
CA ALA A 99 -11.06 9.61 -0.57
C ALA A 99 -10.77 10.75 -1.56
N ALA A 100 -10.24 11.88 -1.07
CA ALA A 100 -9.86 13.01 -1.92
C ALA A 100 -8.75 12.64 -2.91
N TYR A 101 -7.71 11.95 -2.44
CA TYR A 101 -6.59 11.50 -3.24
C TYR A 101 -7.02 10.48 -4.30
N LEU A 102 -7.82 9.47 -3.92
CA LEU A 102 -8.37 8.51 -4.86
C LEU A 102 -9.22 9.22 -5.92
N SER A 103 -10.13 10.10 -5.50
CA SER A 103 -10.99 10.87 -6.41
C SER A 103 -10.18 11.68 -7.43
N ALA A 104 -9.05 12.26 -7.02
CA ALA A 104 -8.16 13.00 -7.92
C ALA A 104 -7.42 12.10 -8.93
N LEU A 105 -7.13 10.85 -8.56
CA LEU A 105 -6.48 9.87 -9.44
C LEU A 105 -7.45 9.13 -10.38
N LEU A 106 -8.75 9.06 -10.05
CA LEU A 106 -9.73 8.28 -10.82
C LEU A 106 -9.75 8.57 -12.33
N PRO A 107 -9.60 9.82 -12.82
CA PRO A 107 -9.53 10.08 -14.26
C PRO A 107 -8.43 9.27 -14.97
N ASP A 108 -7.23 9.20 -14.40
CA ASP A 108 -6.12 8.44 -14.98
C ASP A 108 -6.28 6.93 -14.73
N LEU A 109 -6.65 6.53 -13.50
CA LEU A 109 -6.79 5.11 -13.12
C LEU A 109 -7.83 4.39 -13.98
N ARG A 110 -8.97 5.03 -14.28
CA ARG A 110 -10.01 4.45 -15.14
C ARG A 110 -9.50 4.14 -16.54
N VAL A 111 -8.71 5.06 -17.13
CA VAL A 111 -8.13 4.84 -18.47
C VAL A 111 -7.23 3.62 -18.45
N ARG A 112 -6.36 3.50 -17.44
CA ARG A 112 -5.43 2.38 -17.32
C ARG A 112 -6.11 1.04 -17.10
N TRP A 113 -7.07 0.99 -16.18
CA TRP A 113 -7.85 -0.21 -15.92
C TRP A 113 -8.59 -0.67 -17.19
N HIS A 114 -9.26 0.23 -17.90
CA HIS A 114 -9.96 -0.11 -19.15
C HIS A 114 -9.01 -0.60 -20.26
N GLU A 115 -7.82 -0.01 -20.40
CA GLU A 115 -6.82 -0.48 -21.34
C GLU A 115 -6.34 -1.89 -21.03
N TRP A 116 -6.10 -2.19 -19.76
CA TRP A 116 -5.73 -3.53 -19.31
C TRP A 116 -6.87 -4.53 -19.50
N ALA A 117 -8.08 -4.21 -19.05
CA ALA A 117 -9.24 -5.10 -19.12
C ALA A 117 -9.57 -5.51 -20.57
N ARG A 118 -9.40 -4.58 -21.54
CA ARG A 118 -9.56 -4.90 -22.96
C ARG A 118 -8.55 -5.92 -23.49
N ARG A 119 -7.33 -5.95 -22.94
CA ARG A 119 -6.29 -6.92 -23.34
C ARG A 119 -6.53 -8.31 -22.76
N GLN A 120 -7.25 -8.42 -21.65
CA GLN A 120 -7.58 -9.70 -21.03
C GLN A 120 -8.71 -10.44 -21.78
N SER A 121 -9.57 -9.69 -22.48
CA SER A 121 -10.74 -10.22 -23.19
C SER A 121 -10.49 -10.57 -24.66
N GLY A 122 -9.27 -10.37 -25.18
CA GLY A 122 -8.90 -10.58 -26.58
C GLY A 122 -7.86 -11.68 -26.73
#